data_AF-A0A382G4E4-F1
#
_entry.id   AF-A0A382G4E4-F1
#
_cell.length_a   1.000
_cell.length_b   1.000
_cell.length_c   1.000
_cell.angle_alpha   90.00
_cell.angle_beta   90.00
_cell.angle_gamma   90.00
#
_symmetry.space_group_name_H-M   'P 1'
#
loop_
_entity.id
_entity.type
_entity.pdbx_description
1 polymer ?
#
loop_
_entity_poly.entity_id
_entity_poly.type
_entity_poly.pdbx_seq_one_letter_code
_entity_poly.pdbx_strand_id
1 'polypeptide(L)'
;MSEQPDIIYTKVDEAPQLASGSFLPIIQAFTQVAGVNVGSMDISLAGRIISQFPERLNPEQQQPDDLALLGELVLDPNANIIKLPNISASNPQIAAAVEELRSRGYNLPDYPEDPKNDEEKAIKAKFDKVKGSAVNPVLRQGNSDRRAAVAVKNYAKSNPHKMGKWSKDSKTDIATMSGEDFCSNEKSVTISDAMAGNGKIEFVGADGSAKVLKDKVPLEVDDVVDATKMNAKALREFMKKAKEEAKNRGVLLSLHMKATMMKVSDPIIFGHGVTTYFEDVFTKHADTFKKLGVNANNGLGDVYSKIKDLPEAQQNEIKADIDACVKAGPDLAMVDSDKGITNLHVPSDIIIDASLAAAIRTSGKMWGPDGKEHDTLAMVPDSSYAGIYQAAIDFCRDNGEFDPTTMGTVPNVGLMAKKAEEYGSHDKTFKATGKGTIRLLDGAGQVLHELDVEEGDIFRACTVKDIAIKDWVKL
;
A
#
# COMPACT_ATOMS: atom_id res chain seq x y z
N MET A 1 -38.17 8.79 10.03
CA MET A 1 -36.92 8.19 9.53
C MET A 1 -36.88 8.54 8.06
N SER A 2 -35.88 9.30 7.60
CA SER A 2 -35.73 9.59 6.18
C SER A 2 -35.57 8.27 5.43
N GLU A 3 -36.29 8.12 4.32
CA GLU A 3 -36.22 6.96 3.46
C GLU A 3 -34.78 6.74 2.99
N GLN A 4 -34.30 5.49 3.07
CA GLN A 4 -32.95 5.14 2.63
C GLN A 4 -32.81 5.45 1.13
N PRO A 5 -31.78 6.17 0.68
CA PRO A 5 -31.64 6.52 -0.73
C PRO A 5 -31.52 5.29 -1.63
N ASP A 6 -32.11 5.35 -2.82
CA ASP A 6 -32.03 4.29 -3.84
C ASP A 6 -30.60 4.10 -4.36
N ILE A 7 -29.84 5.19 -4.44
CA ILE A 7 -28.42 5.19 -4.82
C ILE A 7 -27.64 5.99 -3.79
N ILE A 8 -26.55 5.40 -3.29
CA ILE A 8 -25.58 6.09 -2.45
C ILE A 8 -24.41 6.57 -3.31
N TYR A 9 -24.19 7.87 -3.32
CA TYR A 9 -23.05 8.51 -3.96
C TYR A 9 -22.01 8.91 -2.91
N THR A 10 -20.82 8.34 -2.96
CA THR A 10 -19.83 8.56 -1.90
C THR A 10 -19.23 9.96 -1.97
N LYS A 11 -19.27 10.70 -0.86
CA LYS A 11 -18.46 11.90 -0.64
C LYS A 11 -17.04 11.47 -0.23
N VAL A 12 -16.04 12.02 -0.91
CA VAL A 12 -14.64 11.56 -0.87
C VAL A 12 -13.68 12.74 -0.73
N ASP A 13 -12.47 12.61 -1.24
CA ASP A 13 -11.37 13.56 -1.07
C ASP A 13 -10.98 14.24 -2.40
N GLU A 14 -10.22 15.33 -2.30
CA GLU A 14 -9.44 15.93 -3.40
C GLU A 14 -10.24 16.17 -4.70
N ALA A 15 -9.66 15.86 -5.87
CA ALA A 15 -10.25 16.15 -7.17
C ALA A 15 -11.61 15.45 -7.41
N PRO A 16 -11.80 14.15 -7.06
CA PRO A 16 -13.11 13.52 -7.16
C PRO A 16 -14.20 14.24 -6.35
N GLN A 17 -13.86 14.78 -5.18
CA GLN A 17 -14.82 15.54 -4.38
C GLN A 17 -15.16 16.90 -4.99
N LEU A 18 -14.17 17.60 -5.55
CA LEU A 18 -14.40 18.84 -6.29
C LEU A 18 -15.32 18.62 -7.50
N ALA A 19 -15.07 17.55 -8.27
CA ALA A 19 -15.91 17.16 -9.40
C ALA A 19 -17.35 16.85 -8.95
N SER A 20 -17.50 16.16 -7.80
CA SER A 20 -18.81 15.84 -7.22
C SER A 20 -19.60 17.10 -6.84
N GLY A 21 -18.93 18.15 -6.36
CA GLY A 21 -19.57 19.45 -6.08
C GLY A 21 -20.27 20.07 -7.29
N SER A 22 -19.82 19.76 -8.51
CA SER A 22 -20.50 20.17 -9.75
C SER A 22 -21.46 19.11 -10.28
N PHE A 23 -21.08 17.83 -10.24
CA PHE A 23 -21.76 16.79 -10.99
C PHE A 23 -22.90 16.11 -10.22
N LEU A 24 -22.79 15.98 -8.90
CA LEU A 24 -23.82 15.32 -8.08
C LEU A 24 -25.18 16.03 -8.16
N PRO A 25 -25.29 17.38 -8.10
CA PRO A 25 -26.57 18.06 -8.29
C PRO A 25 -27.21 17.79 -9.65
N ILE A 26 -26.39 17.61 -10.70
CA ILE A 26 -26.87 17.26 -12.04
C ILE A 26 -27.45 15.84 -12.02
N ILE A 27 -26.74 14.87 -11.45
CA ILE A 27 -27.25 13.49 -11.31
C ILE A 27 -28.60 13.51 -10.59
N GLN A 28 -28.67 14.15 -9.42
CA GLN A 28 -29.88 14.23 -8.61
C GLN A 28 -31.07 14.84 -9.38
N ALA A 29 -30.84 15.92 -10.13
CA ALA A 29 -31.89 16.56 -10.92
C ALA A 29 -32.43 15.64 -12.03
N PHE A 30 -31.56 14.87 -12.68
CA PHE A 30 -31.96 13.94 -13.74
C PHE A 30 -32.66 12.69 -13.19
N THR A 31 -32.19 12.13 -12.07
CA THR A 31 -32.76 10.92 -11.48
C THR A 31 -34.10 11.17 -10.80
N GLN A 32 -34.33 12.39 -10.29
CA GLN A 32 -35.60 12.78 -9.68
C GLN A 32 -36.79 12.62 -10.64
N VAL A 33 -36.59 12.84 -11.95
CA VAL A 33 -37.64 12.64 -12.98
C VAL A 33 -38.10 11.18 -13.05
N ALA A 34 -37.22 10.24 -12.70
CA ALA A 34 -37.51 8.81 -12.63
C ALA A 34 -37.95 8.34 -11.22
N GLY A 35 -38.10 9.26 -10.26
CA GLY A 35 -38.40 8.93 -8.88
C GLY A 35 -37.24 8.26 -8.12
N VAL A 36 -36.00 8.34 -8.64
CA VAL A 36 -34.82 7.72 -8.03
C VAL A 36 -34.10 8.75 -7.16
N ASN A 37 -34.04 8.47 -5.85
CA ASN A 37 -33.37 9.30 -4.86
C ASN A 37 -31.87 8.95 -4.78
N VAL A 38 -31.02 9.97 -4.90
CA VAL A 38 -29.56 9.82 -4.80
C VAL A 38 -29.07 10.58 -3.58
N GLY A 39 -28.69 9.83 -2.54
CA GLY A 39 -28.15 10.36 -1.29
C GLY A 39 -26.62 10.26 -1.24
N SER A 40 -26.03 10.77 -0.17
CA SER A 40 -24.58 10.73 0.02
C SER A 40 -24.19 10.21 1.39
N MET A 41 -23.08 9.48 1.44
CA MET A 41 -22.39 9.07 2.66
C MET A 41 -20.93 9.53 2.60
N ASP A 42 -20.42 10.10 3.69
CA ASP A 42 -19.10 10.72 3.79
C ASP A 42 -18.03 9.72 4.22
N ILE A 43 -17.21 9.31 3.25
CA ILE A 43 -16.05 8.44 3.47
C ILE A 43 -14.73 9.18 3.23
N SER A 44 -14.75 10.51 3.23
CA SER A 44 -13.53 11.33 3.18
C SER A 44 -12.62 11.02 4.37
N LEU A 45 -11.33 11.32 4.24
CA LEU A 45 -10.36 11.16 5.33
C LEU A 45 -10.80 11.96 6.57
N ALA A 46 -11.23 13.21 6.38
CA ALA A 46 -11.69 14.06 7.46
C ALA A 46 -12.94 13.49 8.15
N GLY A 47 -13.97 13.11 7.39
CA GLY A 47 -15.21 12.52 7.96
C GLY A 47 -14.92 11.24 8.73
N ARG A 48 -14.06 10.36 8.19
CA ARG A 48 -13.64 9.15 8.89
C ARG A 48 -12.86 9.45 10.17
N ILE A 49 -11.94 10.42 10.20
CA ILE A 49 -11.25 10.82 11.43
C ILE A 49 -12.27 11.32 12.47
N ILE A 50 -13.18 12.23 12.08
CA ILE A 50 -14.21 12.81 12.95
C ILE A 50 -15.05 11.69 13.61
N SER A 51 -15.52 10.73 12.82
CA SER A 51 -16.37 9.62 13.30
C SER A 51 -15.71 8.72 14.35
N GLN A 52 -14.37 8.68 14.43
CA GLN A 52 -13.66 7.85 15.40
C GLN A 52 -13.46 8.52 16.76
N PHE A 53 -13.66 9.84 16.88
CA PHE A 53 -13.43 10.60 18.11
C PHE A 53 -14.65 11.40 18.59
N PRO A 54 -15.89 10.85 18.56
CA PRO A 54 -17.08 11.61 18.98
C PRO A 54 -16.97 12.11 20.43
N GLU A 55 -16.28 11.37 21.30
CA GLU A 55 -16.09 11.73 22.71
C GLU A 55 -15.24 13.00 22.94
N ARG A 56 -14.52 13.45 21.90
CA ARG A 56 -13.69 14.67 21.95
C ARG A 56 -14.32 15.86 21.25
N LEU A 57 -15.52 15.69 20.69
CA LEU A 57 -16.17 16.67 19.83
C LEU A 57 -17.49 17.14 20.43
N ASN A 58 -17.81 18.41 20.18
CA ASN A 58 -19.12 18.96 20.53
C ASN A 58 -20.22 18.30 19.67
N PRO A 59 -21.47 18.22 20.15
CA PRO A 59 -22.56 17.54 19.43
C PRO A 59 -22.72 17.97 17.96
N GLU A 60 -22.47 19.25 17.65
CA GLU A 60 -22.59 19.80 16.29
C GLU A 60 -21.43 19.42 15.36
N GLN A 61 -20.30 18.98 15.93
CA GLN A 61 -19.11 18.53 15.20
C GLN A 61 -19.12 17.01 14.96
N GLN A 62 -19.96 16.27 15.68
CA GLN A 62 -20.04 14.81 15.55
C GLN A 62 -20.67 14.42 14.21
N GLN A 63 -20.17 13.32 13.65
CA GLN A 63 -20.65 12.76 12.39
C GLN A 63 -20.83 11.24 12.56
N PRO A 64 -21.80 10.63 11.88
CA PRO A 64 -21.95 9.17 11.87
C PRO A 64 -20.72 8.49 11.26
N ASP A 65 -20.46 7.24 11.65
CA ASP A 65 -19.48 6.38 10.99
C ASP A 65 -20.09 5.80 9.70
N ASP A 66 -20.17 6.66 8.68
CA ASP A 66 -20.74 6.32 7.38
C ASP A 66 -20.02 5.16 6.69
N LEU A 67 -18.73 4.93 6.99
CA LEU A 67 -18.01 3.77 6.47
C LEU A 67 -18.51 2.47 7.10
N ALA A 68 -18.76 2.46 8.42
CA ALA A 68 -19.36 1.32 9.10
C ALA A 68 -20.78 1.04 8.56
N LEU A 69 -21.61 2.08 8.41
CA LEU A 69 -22.96 1.97 7.84
C LEU A 69 -22.94 1.44 6.41
N LEU A 70 -22.01 1.93 5.56
CA LEU A 70 -21.83 1.37 4.22
C LEU A 70 -21.39 -0.10 4.24
N GLY A 71 -20.60 -0.50 5.24
CA GLY A 71 -20.18 -1.89 5.44
C GLY A 71 -21.33 -2.84 5.75
N GLU A 72 -22.35 -2.36 6.46
CA GLU A 72 -23.60 -3.09 6.65
C GLU A 72 -24.43 -3.08 5.36
N LEU A 73 -24.52 -1.91 4.70
CA LEU A 73 -25.31 -1.74 3.48
C LEU A 73 -24.88 -2.65 2.34
N VAL A 74 -23.56 -2.84 2.11
CA VAL A 74 -23.07 -3.70 1.01
C VAL A 74 -23.46 -5.18 1.14
N LEU A 75 -24.05 -5.58 2.26
CA LEU A 75 -24.61 -6.92 2.47
C LEU A 75 -26.11 -7.00 2.14
N ASP A 76 -26.78 -5.87 1.94
CA ASP A 76 -28.17 -5.80 1.49
C ASP A 76 -28.25 -6.08 -0.02
N PRO A 77 -29.12 -7.01 -0.47
CA PRO A 77 -29.32 -7.28 -1.90
C PRO A 77 -29.80 -6.07 -2.72
N ASN A 78 -30.34 -5.02 -2.08
CA ASN A 78 -30.81 -3.80 -2.73
C ASN A 78 -29.75 -2.69 -2.74
N ALA A 79 -28.53 -2.94 -2.24
CA ALA A 79 -27.48 -1.95 -2.18
C ALA A 79 -27.05 -1.48 -3.59
N ASN A 80 -27.09 -0.17 -3.82
CA ASN A 80 -26.60 0.45 -5.04
C ASN A 80 -25.71 1.64 -4.68
N ILE A 81 -24.40 1.50 -4.93
CA ILE A 81 -23.38 2.43 -4.46
C ILE A 81 -22.50 2.86 -5.63
N ILE A 82 -22.43 4.18 -5.85
CA ILE A 82 -21.45 4.81 -6.73
C ILE A 82 -20.25 5.22 -5.88
N LYS A 83 -19.20 4.42 -5.95
CA LYS A 83 -17.95 4.63 -5.20
C LYS A 83 -16.92 5.41 -6.03
N LEU A 84 -16.57 6.61 -5.56
CA LEU A 84 -15.52 7.43 -6.16
C LEU A 84 -14.15 7.14 -5.54
N PRO A 85 -13.02 7.44 -6.21
CA PRO A 85 -11.70 7.33 -5.59
C PRO A 85 -11.58 8.15 -4.30
N ASN A 86 -10.90 7.62 -3.29
CA ASN A 86 -10.69 8.25 -1.98
C ASN A 86 -9.25 8.03 -1.51
N ILE A 87 -8.79 8.83 -0.54
CA ILE A 87 -7.44 8.72 0.02
C ILE A 87 -7.28 7.43 0.84
N SER A 88 -6.22 6.67 0.55
CA SER A 88 -5.67 5.64 1.44
C SER A 88 -4.50 6.26 2.23
N ALA A 89 -4.79 6.81 3.40
CA ALA A 89 -3.92 7.81 4.04
C ALA A 89 -2.60 7.23 4.59
N SER A 90 -1.49 7.90 4.28
CA SER A 90 -0.20 7.76 4.96
C SER A 90 -0.18 8.48 6.31
N ASN A 91 0.83 8.25 7.15
CA ASN A 91 0.97 8.99 8.42
C ASN A 91 1.05 10.52 8.20
N PRO A 92 1.83 11.05 7.23
CA PRO A 92 1.86 12.49 6.97
C PRO A 92 0.50 13.07 6.57
N GLN A 93 -0.28 12.34 5.77
CA GLN A 93 -1.64 12.78 5.39
C GLN A 93 -2.60 12.78 6.58
N ILE A 94 -2.48 11.81 7.50
CA ILE A 94 -3.24 11.82 8.76
C ILE A 94 -2.88 13.08 9.58
N ALA A 95 -1.59 13.36 9.76
CA ALA A 95 -1.13 14.52 10.52
C ALA A 95 -1.64 15.85 9.91
N ALA A 96 -1.54 15.99 8.59
CA ALA A 96 -2.06 17.17 7.88
C ALA A 96 -3.58 17.34 8.04
N ALA A 97 -4.35 16.26 7.94
CA ALA A 97 -5.79 16.30 8.12
C ALA A 97 -6.19 16.64 9.57
N VAL A 98 -5.48 16.09 10.56
CA VAL A 98 -5.70 16.41 11.98
C VAL A 98 -5.40 17.88 12.26
N GLU A 99 -4.30 18.41 11.70
CA GLU A 99 -3.94 19.82 11.86
C GLU A 99 -4.98 20.75 11.23
N GLU A 100 -5.45 20.45 10.02
CA GLU A 100 -6.52 21.23 9.38
C GLU A 100 -7.83 21.17 10.19
N LEU A 101 -8.19 20.01 10.74
CA LEU A 101 -9.38 19.89 11.58
C LEU A 101 -9.24 20.68 12.88
N ARG A 102 -8.06 20.64 13.52
CA ARG A 102 -7.77 21.44 14.72
C ARG A 102 -7.85 22.94 14.45
N SER A 103 -7.35 23.40 13.31
CA SER A 103 -7.46 24.82 12.91
C SER A 103 -8.91 25.26 12.73
N ARG A 104 -9.85 24.31 12.57
CA ARG A 104 -11.30 24.53 12.50
C ARG A 104 -12.03 24.24 13.83
N GLY A 105 -11.30 24.03 14.93
CA GLY A 105 -11.85 23.89 16.27
C GLY A 105 -12.21 22.46 16.69
N TYR A 106 -11.78 21.42 15.96
CA TYR A 106 -11.96 20.03 16.38
C TYR A 106 -10.86 19.61 17.36
N ASN A 107 -11.23 19.21 18.58
CA ASN A 107 -10.26 18.83 19.62
C ASN A 107 -9.73 17.40 19.44
N LEU A 108 -9.00 17.16 18.36
CA LEU A 108 -8.48 15.84 18.00
C LEU A 108 -7.08 15.61 18.57
N PRO A 109 -6.72 14.38 18.98
CA PRO A 109 -5.37 14.04 19.40
C PRO A 109 -4.44 13.87 18.19
N ASP A 110 -3.13 13.96 18.42
CA ASP A 110 -2.13 13.59 17.42
C ASP A 110 -2.13 12.07 17.22
N TYR A 111 -1.63 11.62 16.07
CA TYR A 111 -1.35 10.21 15.86
C TYR A 111 -0.06 9.80 16.62
N PRO A 112 -0.14 8.93 17.64
CA PRO A 112 1.04 8.53 18.39
C PRO A 112 1.78 7.42 17.62
N GLU A 113 2.92 7.76 17.03
CA GLU A 113 3.74 6.82 16.25
C GLU A 113 4.30 5.68 17.13
N ASP A 114 4.72 6.01 18.35
CA ASP A 114 5.32 5.09 19.33
C ASP A 114 4.59 5.22 20.68
N PRO A 115 3.42 4.59 20.83
CA PRO A 115 2.55 4.78 21.99
C PRO A 115 3.18 4.21 23.27
N LYS A 116 3.28 5.03 24.31
CA LYS A 116 3.94 4.71 25.60
C LYS A 116 2.98 4.28 26.70
N ASN A 117 1.70 4.56 26.54
CA ASN A 117 0.66 4.28 27.53
C ASN A 117 -0.61 3.75 26.84
N ASP A 118 -1.58 3.30 27.64
CA ASP A 118 -2.80 2.67 27.12
C ASP A 118 -3.74 3.66 26.43
N GLU A 119 -3.71 4.95 26.81
CA GLU A 119 -4.46 6.00 26.11
C GLU A 119 -3.92 6.19 24.69
N GLU A 120 -2.60 6.33 24.54
CA GLU A 120 -1.95 6.47 23.23
C GLU A 120 -2.16 5.23 22.36
N LYS A 121 -2.15 4.02 22.94
CA LYS A 121 -2.50 2.79 22.19
C LYS A 121 -3.95 2.81 21.70
N ALA A 122 -4.89 3.29 22.52
CA ALA A 122 -6.29 3.40 22.13
C ALA A 122 -6.49 4.45 21.04
N ILE A 123 -5.81 5.60 21.13
CA ILE A 123 -5.82 6.64 20.08
C ILE A 123 -5.23 6.10 18.78
N LYS A 124 -4.08 5.42 18.85
CA LYS A 124 -3.44 4.79 17.69
C LYS A 124 -4.38 3.80 17.02
N ALA A 125 -5.04 2.95 17.79
CA ALA A 125 -5.97 1.94 17.27
C ALA A 125 -7.16 2.58 16.52
N LYS A 126 -7.66 3.73 16.98
CA LYS A 126 -8.70 4.51 16.27
C LYS A 126 -8.18 5.05 14.93
N PHE A 127 -6.99 5.64 14.91
CA PHE A 127 -6.39 6.11 13.66
C PHE A 127 -6.04 4.97 12.69
N ASP A 128 -5.59 3.81 13.19
CA ASP A 128 -5.25 2.65 12.38
C ASP A 128 -6.46 2.05 11.63
N LYS A 129 -7.69 2.37 12.07
CA LYS A 129 -8.93 2.06 11.34
C LYS A 129 -9.16 2.96 10.13
N VAL A 130 -8.63 4.19 10.14
CA VAL A 130 -8.81 5.16 9.03
C VAL A 130 -7.57 5.28 8.15
N LYS A 131 -6.41 4.85 8.65
CA LYS A 131 -5.13 4.84 7.95
C LYS A 131 -5.06 3.74 6.87
N GLY A 132 -4.36 4.03 5.78
CA GLY A 132 -4.17 3.12 4.65
C GLY A 132 -5.46 2.86 3.89
N SER A 133 -5.56 1.71 3.21
CA SER A 133 -6.77 1.34 2.47
C SER A 133 -7.90 0.87 3.39
N ALA A 134 -8.49 1.80 4.15
CA ALA A 134 -9.57 1.51 5.10
C ALA A 134 -10.92 1.23 4.42
N VAL A 135 -11.21 1.89 3.30
CA VAL A 135 -12.54 1.88 2.68
C VAL A 135 -12.77 0.64 1.82
N ASN A 136 -11.86 0.37 0.87
CA ASN A 136 -12.06 -0.71 -0.11
C ASN A 136 -12.31 -2.10 0.52
N PRO A 137 -11.60 -2.52 1.58
CA PRO A 137 -11.83 -3.82 2.22
C PRO A 137 -13.19 -3.94 2.91
N VAL A 138 -13.85 -2.82 3.22
CA VAL A 138 -15.20 -2.81 3.78
C VAL A 138 -16.23 -2.96 2.65
N LEU A 139 -16.08 -2.19 1.58
CA LEU A 139 -17.08 -2.13 0.50
C LEU A 139 -17.02 -3.31 -0.49
N ARG A 140 -15.87 -3.95 -0.66
CA ARG A 140 -15.66 -5.02 -1.65
C ARG A 140 -16.14 -6.38 -1.12
N GLN A 141 -17.45 -6.57 -1.08
CA GLN A 141 -18.09 -7.84 -0.72
C GLN A 141 -18.44 -8.73 -1.93
N GLY A 142 -18.03 -8.34 -3.13
CA GLY A 142 -18.08 -9.13 -4.36
C GLY A 142 -16.79 -9.01 -5.17
N ASN A 143 -16.65 -9.84 -6.20
CA ASN A 143 -15.48 -9.86 -7.08
C ASN A 143 -15.53 -8.74 -8.15
N SER A 144 -14.42 -8.55 -8.86
CA SER A 144 -14.23 -7.41 -9.77
C SER A 144 -14.44 -7.79 -11.23
N ASP A 145 -15.44 -7.23 -11.90
CA ASP A 145 -15.45 -7.06 -13.38
C ASP A 145 -14.87 -5.70 -13.72
N ARG A 146 -13.67 -5.68 -14.32
CA ARG A 146 -13.02 -4.44 -14.76
C ARG A 146 -12.63 -4.50 -16.22
N ARG A 147 -13.18 -3.58 -17.01
CA ARG A 147 -12.97 -3.50 -18.46
C ARG A 147 -13.14 -2.09 -18.98
N ALA A 148 -12.42 -1.76 -20.06
CA ALA A 148 -12.67 -0.53 -20.80
C ALA A 148 -13.99 -0.66 -21.57
N ALA A 149 -14.88 0.35 -21.44
CA ALA A 149 -16.09 0.40 -22.24
C ALA A 149 -15.75 0.52 -23.74
N VAL A 150 -16.57 -0.10 -24.60
CA VAL A 150 -16.35 -0.11 -26.06
C VAL A 150 -16.23 1.31 -26.63
N ALA A 151 -17.08 2.24 -26.17
CA ALA A 151 -17.02 3.64 -26.57
C ALA A 151 -15.67 4.30 -26.23
N VAL A 152 -15.12 4.02 -25.04
CA VAL A 152 -13.82 4.53 -24.60
C VAL A 152 -12.69 3.91 -25.43
N LYS A 153 -12.76 2.60 -25.74
CA LYS A 153 -11.77 1.95 -26.61
C LYS A 153 -11.78 2.52 -28.02
N ASN A 154 -12.97 2.72 -28.61
CA ASN A 154 -13.10 3.32 -29.95
C ASN A 154 -12.60 4.77 -29.96
N TYR A 155 -12.88 5.55 -28.89
CA TYR A 155 -12.33 6.89 -28.75
C TYR A 155 -10.80 6.88 -28.71
N ALA A 156 -10.19 5.97 -27.95
CA ALA A 156 -8.73 5.83 -27.87
C ALA A 156 -8.09 5.41 -29.20
N LYS A 157 -8.80 4.63 -30.04
CA LYS A 157 -8.35 4.30 -31.40
C LYS A 157 -8.34 5.52 -32.31
N SER A 158 -9.41 6.33 -32.27
CA SER A 158 -9.54 7.54 -33.09
C SER A 158 -8.69 8.71 -32.57
N ASN A 159 -8.34 8.69 -31.28
CA ASN A 159 -7.57 9.73 -30.60
C ASN A 159 -6.43 9.06 -29.79
N PRO A 160 -5.42 8.49 -30.46
CA PRO A 160 -4.37 7.74 -29.79
C PRO A 160 -3.57 8.66 -28.86
N HIS A 161 -3.46 8.23 -27.61
CA HIS A 161 -2.58 8.89 -26.65
C HIS A 161 -1.12 8.59 -26.97
N LYS A 162 -0.21 9.47 -26.52
CA LYS A 162 1.23 9.29 -26.75
C LYS A 162 1.74 8.03 -26.04
N MET A 163 2.55 7.28 -26.77
CA MET A 163 3.35 6.13 -26.32
C MET A 163 4.82 6.44 -26.60
N GLY A 164 5.69 6.26 -25.60
CA GLY A 164 7.12 6.47 -25.73
C GLY A 164 7.75 5.39 -26.61
N LYS A 165 8.72 5.77 -27.45
CA LYS A 165 9.38 4.85 -28.38
C LYS A 165 10.31 3.90 -27.63
N TRP A 166 10.12 2.60 -27.84
CA TRP A 166 11.00 1.58 -27.26
C TRP A 166 12.23 1.32 -28.13
N SER A 167 13.38 1.21 -27.48
CA SER A 167 14.65 0.81 -28.10
C SER A 167 15.00 -0.61 -27.71
N LYS A 168 15.54 -1.38 -28.65
CA LYS A 168 16.14 -2.70 -28.39
C LYS A 168 17.34 -2.62 -27.44
N ASP A 169 18.00 -1.47 -27.39
CA ASP A 169 19.15 -1.21 -26.52
C ASP A 169 18.75 -0.66 -25.14
N SER A 170 17.44 -0.62 -24.83
CA SER A 170 16.95 -0.18 -23.51
C SER A 170 17.57 -1.04 -22.41
N LYS A 171 18.20 -0.37 -21.44
CA LYS A 171 18.78 -0.97 -20.25
C LYS A 171 17.80 -0.99 -19.07
N THR A 172 16.51 -0.74 -19.29
CA THR A 172 15.52 -0.84 -18.22
C THR A 172 15.21 -2.30 -17.93
N ASP A 173 15.22 -2.71 -16.66
CA ASP A 173 14.82 -4.05 -16.21
C ASP A 173 14.18 -4.00 -14.81
N ILE A 174 13.45 -5.05 -14.47
CA ILE A 174 13.02 -5.34 -13.10
C ILE A 174 14.14 -6.09 -12.37
N ALA A 175 14.52 -5.60 -11.19
CA ALA A 175 15.32 -6.35 -10.24
C ALA A 175 14.40 -6.96 -9.17
N THR A 176 14.49 -8.27 -8.95
CA THR A 176 13.71 -8.98 -7.93
C THR A 176 14.58 -10.00 -7.20
N MET A 177 14.17 -10.40 -5.99
CA MET A 177 14.89 -11.43 -5.24
C MET A 177 14.77 -12.78 -5.96
N SER A 178 15.84 -13.59 -5.89
CA SER A 178 15.88 -14.93 -6.51
C SER A 178 15.58 -16.07 -5.53
N GLY A 179 15.19 -15.73 -4.30
CA GLY A 179 15.00 -16.65 -3.18
C GLY A 179 14.77 -15.86 -1.89
N GLU A 180 14.31 -16.53 -0.83
CA GLU A 180 14.12 -15.94 0.51
C GLU A 180 13.14 -14.74 0.59
N ASP A 181 12.32 -14.55 -0.43
CA ASP A 181 11.20 -13.61 -0.48
C ASP A 181 9.88 -14.29 -0.11
N PHE A 182 8.75 -13.59 -0.25
CA PHE A 182 7.46 -14.20 0.07
C PHE A 182 7.11 -15.31 -0.91
N CYS A 183 7.37 -15.12 -2.20
CA CYS A 183 7.11 -16.14 -3.21
C CYS A 183 7.83 -17.47 -2.89
N SER A 184 9.12 -17.39 -2.58
CA SER A 184 9.97 -18.58 -2.39
C SER A 184 9.69 -19.34 -1.10
N ASN A 185 9.14 -18.66 -0.09
CA ASN A 185 8.92 -19.21 1.25
C ASN A 185 7.47 -19.61 1.53
N GLU A 186 6.57 -19.48 0.55
CA GLU A 186 5.14 -19.68 0.75
C GLU A 186 4.78 -21.15 1.01
N LYS A 187 3.88 -21.36 1.97
CA LYS A 187 3.18 -22.61 2.23
C LYS A 187 1.68 -22.33 2.23
N SER A 188 0.90 -23.25 1.68
CA SER A 188 -0.56 -23.11 1.54
C SER A 188 -1.27 -24.40 1.94
N VAL A 189 -2.49 -24.27 2.47
CA VAL A 189 -3.38 -25.40 2.78
C VAL A 189 -4.85 -24.99 2.62
N THR A 190 -5.68 -25.94 2.20
CA THR A 190 -7.15 -25.81 2.25
C THR A 190 -7.67 -26.38 3.57
N ILE A 191 -8.50 -25.61 4.27
CA ILE A 191 -9.00 -25.95 5.60
C ILE A 191 -10.04 -27.07 5.52
N SER A 192 -9.77 -28.17 6.23
CA SER A 192 -10.73 -29.26 6.43
C SER A 192 -11.67 -29.00 7.62
N ASP A 193 -12.74 -29.79 7.74
CA ASP A 193 -13.65 -29.78 8.89
C ASP A 193 -12.92 -29.86 10.24
N ALA A 194 -11.86 -30.67 10.33
CA ALA A 194 -11.10 -30.86 11.56
C ALA A 194 -10.21 -29.66 11.93
N MET A 195 -9.91 -28.79 10.96
CA MET A 195 -9.04 -27.62 11.10
C MET A 195 -9.83 -26.33 11.33
N ALA A 196 -11.13 -26.32 10.98
CA ALA A 196 -11.98 -25.14 11.07
C ALA A 196 -12.15 -24.63 12.52
N GLY A 197 -12.39 -23.33 12.67
CA GLY A 197 -12.55 -22.66 13.95
C GLY A 197 -11.64 -21.45 14.11
N ASN A 198 -11.33 -21.10 15.36
CA ASN A 198 -10.47 -19.97 15.67
C ASN A 198 -9.01 -20.42 15.80
N GLY A 199 -8.23 -20.20 14.74
CA GLY A 199 -6.79 -20.37 14.75
C GLY A 199 -6.05 -19.29 15.53
N LYS A 200 -4.72 -19.43 15.61
CA LYS A 200 -3.84 -18.54 16.37
C LYS A 200 -2.48 -18.41 15.68
N ILE A 201 -1.88 -17.21 15.71
CA ILE A 201 -0.50 -16.98 15.28
C ILE A 201 0.36 -16.68 16.51
N GLU A 202 1.47 -17.41 16.66
CA GLU A 202 2.41 -17.24 17.76
C GLU A 202 3.86 -17.24 17.29
N PHE A 203 4.70 -16.48 18.00
CA PHE A 203 6.15 -16.56 17.89
C PHE A 203 6.68 -17.46 19.00
N VAL A 204 7.51 -18.43 18.64
CA VAL A 204 8.22 -19.30 19.57
C VAL A 204 9.71 -18.97 19.49
N GLY A 205 10.24 -18.41 20.57
CA GLY A 205 11.65 -18.03 20.67
C GLY A 205 12.58 -19.25 20.75
N ALA A 206 13.87 -19.04 20.46
CA ALA A 206 14.89 -20.08 20.60
C ALA A 206 15.04 -20.63 22.03
N ASP A 207 14.55 -19.91 23.04
CA ASP A 207 14.49 -20.32 24.44
C ASP A 207 13.23 -21.14 24.79
N GLY A 208 12.36 -21.39 23.80
CA GLY A 208 11.08 -22.08 23.95
C GLY A 208 9.94 -21.21 24.48
N SER A 209 10.17 -19.91 24.72
CA SER A 209 9.10 -19.00 25.12
C SER A 209 8.12 -18.76 23.96
N ALA A 210 6.81 -18.76 24.25
CA ALA A 210 5.77 -18.52 23.25
C ALA A 210 5.08 -17.18 23.50
N LYS A 211 4.94 -16.38 22.45
CA LYS A 211 4.22 -15.11 22.46
C LYS A 211 3.14 -15.11 21.38
N VAL A 212 1.89 -14.94 21.79
CA VAL A 212 0.78 -14.80 20.86
C VAL A 212 0.93 -13.48 20.09
N LEU A 213 0.99 -13.56 18.77
CA LEU A 213 1.01 -12.41 17.86
C LEU A 213 -0.40 -12.01 17.45
N LYS A 214 -1.26 -13.00 17.21
CA LYS A 214 -2.67 -12.83 16.89
C LYS A 214 -3.49 -13.99 17.41
N ASP A 215 -4.54 -13.68 18.16
CA ASP A 215 -5.52 -14.65 18.59
C ASP A 215 -6.78 -14.58 17.71
N LYS A 216 -7.57 -15.65 17.70
CA LYS A 216 -8.87 -15.76 17.01
C LYS A 216 -8.81 -15.42 15.52
N VAL A 217 -7.97 -16.14 14.79
CA VAL A 217 -7.96 -16.11 13.32
C VAL A 217 -9.10 -16.99 12.81
N PRO A 218 -10.18 -16.44 12.23
CA PRO A 218 -11.34 -17.24 11.83
C PRO A 218 -11.04 -18.05 10.56
N LEU A 219 -11.08 -19.37 10.67
CA LEU A 219 -10.88 -20.33 9.59
C LEU A 219 -12.17 -21.10 9.35
N GLU A 220 -12.72 -20.99 8.14
CA GLU A 220 -13.91 -21.74 7.71
C GLU A 220 -13.49 -22.95 6.88
N VAL A 221 -14.36 -23.96 6.82
CA VAL A 221 -14.15 -25.12 5.95
C VAL A 221 -14.01 -24.65 4.50
N ASP A 222 -13.08 -25.26 3.78
CA ASP A 222 -12.68 -24.96 2.40
C ASP A 222 -11.98 -23.61 2.17
N ASP A 223 -11.73 -22.82 3.22
CA ASP A 223 -10.86 -21.65 3.10
C ASP A 223 -9.45 -22.07 2.65
N VAL A 224 -8.81 -21.25 1.81
CA VAL A 224 -7.39 -21.37 1.50
C VAL A 224 -6.60 -20.46 2.42
N VAL A 225 -5.58 -21.01 3.08
CA VAL A 225 -4.78 -20.30 4.08
C VAL A 225 -3.29 -20.49 3.81
N ASP A 226 -2.61 -19.37 3.64
CA ASP A 226 -1.20 -19.31 3.29
C ASP A 226 -0.39 -18.65 4.40
N ALA A 227 0.84 -19.09 4.56
CA ALA A 227 1.84 -18.41 5.38
C ALA A 227 3.16 -18.32 4.63
N THR A 228 3.80 -17.17 4.75
CA THR A 228 5.08 -16.89 4.08
C THR A 228 5.92 -15.92 4.91
N LYS A 229 7.20 -15.76 4.55
CA LYS A 229 8.10 -14.77 5.12
C LYS A 229 9.01 -14.14 4.07
N MET A 230 9.43 -12.91 4.30
CA MET A 230 10.56 -12.28 3.60
C MET A 230 11.73 -12.17 4.57
N ASN A 231 12.88 -12.73 4.19
CA ASN A 231 14.08 -12.66 5.01
C ASN A 231 14.75 -11.29 4.90
N ALA A 232 14.94 -10.62 6.02
CA ALA A 232 15.46 -9.25 6.06
C ALA A 232 16.92 -9.15 5.60
N LYS A 233 17.74 -10.17 5.91
CA LYS A 233 19.14 -10.20 5.49
C LYS A 233 19.25 -10.37 3.97
N ALA A 234 18.53 -11.34 3.40
CA ALA A 234 18.48 -11.57 1.96
C ALA A 234 17.94 -10.35 1.20
N LEU A 235 16.89 -9.71 1.73
CA LEU A 235 16.35 -8.46 1.18
C LEU A 235 17.42 -7.34 1.11
N ARG A 236 18.16 -7.13 2.21
CA ARG A 236 19.23 -6.12 2.25
C ARG A 236 20.37 -6.46 1.29
N GLU A 237 20.78 -7.72 1.22
CA GLU A 237 21.79 -8.18 0.26
C GLU A 237 21.36 -7.96 -1.19
N PHE A 238 20.10 -8.26 -1.51
CA PHE A 238 19.50 -7.95 -2.82
C PHE A 238 19.56 -6.44 -3.12
N MET A 239 19.13 -5.59 -2.19
CA MET A 239 19.13 -4.14 -2.38
C MET A 239 20.55 -3.56 -2.57
N LYS A 240 21.57 -4.09 -1.86
CA LYS A 240 22.97 -3.71 -2.08
C LYS A 240 23.45 -4.09 -3.48
N LYS A 241 23.16 -5.32 -3.92
CA LYS A 241 23.51 -5.79 -5.27
C LYS A 241 22.83 -4.96 -6.35
N ALA A 242 21.53 -4.68 -6.22
CA ALA A 242 20.79 -3.85 -7.16
C ALA A 242 21.34 -2.41 -7.23
N LYS A 243 21.72 -1.82 -6.08
CA LYS A 243 22.38 -0.51 -6.03
C LYS A 243 23.71 -0.50 -6.79
N GLU A 244 24.56 -1.50 -6.56
CA GLU A 244 25.84 -1.65 -7.27
C GLU A 244 25.63 -1.88 -8.77
N GLU A 245 24.67 -2.72 -9.13
CA GLU A 245 24.34 -3.04 -10.52
C GLU A 245 23.83 -1.81 -11.28
N ALA A 246 22.88 -1.05 -10.72
CA ALA A 246 22.38 0.18 -11.33
C ALA A 246 23.52 1.18 -11.59
N LYS A 247 24.45 1.31 -10.62
CA LYS A 247 25.62 2.19 -10.74
C LYS A 247 26.54 1.73 -11.85
N ASN A 248 26.84 0.43 -11.92
CA ASN A 248 27.71 -0.15 -12.95
C ASN A 248 27.12 -0.04 -14.36
N ARG A 249 25.79 -0.16 -14.48
CA ARG A 249 25.06 -0.04 -15.76
C ARG A 249 24.88 1.42 -16.20
N GLY A 250 25.00 2.37 -15.26
CA GLY A 250 24.73 3.78 -15.48
C GLY A 250 23.25 4.05 -15.74
N VAL A 251 22.37 3.41 -14.98
CA VAL A 251 20.90 3.58 -15.03
C VAL A 251 20.38 4.08 -13.69
N LEU A 252 19.18 4.65 -13.68
CA LEU A 252 18.54 5.03 -12.43
C LEU A 252 18.27 3.80 -11.57
N LEU A 253 18.29 3.97 -10.25
CA LEU A 253 17.73 3.01 -9.32
C LEU A 253 16.34 3.48 -8.86
N SER A 254 15.36 2.59 -8.92
CA SER A 254 14.00 2.87 -8.41
C SER A 254 13.47 1.69 -7.60
N LEU A 255 12.62 1.98 -6.61
CA LEU A 255 11.95 1.03 -5.71
C LEU A 255 10.44 1.20 -5.87
N HIS A 256 9.76 0.11 -6.22
CA HIS A 256 8.34 0.12 -6.54
C HIS A 256 7.57 -0.76 -5.54
N MET A 257 6.78 -0.13 -4.67
CA MET A 257 6.05 -0.79 -3.58
C MET A 257 4.58 -0.36 -3.57
N LYS A 258 3.76 -0.90 -2.67
CA LYS A 258 2.36 -0.50 -2.47
C LYS A 258 2.10 -0.10 -1.01
N ALA A 259 2.97 0.75 -0.45
CA ALA A 259 3.05 1.05 0.98
C ALA A 259 1.76 1.57 1.65
N THR A 260 0.87 2.24 0.90
CA THR A 260 -0.43 2.71 1.44
C THR A 260 -1.47 1.59 1.59
N MET A 261 -1.41 0.59 0.71
CA MET A 261 -2.30 -0.58 0.75
C MET A 261 -1.71 -1.63 1.69
N MET A 262 -0.47 -2.05 1.44
CA MET A 262 0.27 -3.01 2.24
C MET A 262 0.89 -2.34 3.48
N LYS A 263 0.02 -1.79 4.34
CA LYS A 263 0.35 -0.84 5.41
C LYS A 263 1.29 -1.34 6.51
N VAL A 264 1.71 -2.60 6.47
CA VAL A 264 2.64 -3.22 7.43
C VAL A 264 3.92 -3.67 6.73
N SER A 265 3.83 -4.58 5.75
CA SER A 265 5.00 -5.15 5.06
C SER A 265 5.80 -4.10 4.29
N ASP A 266 5.13 -3.36 3.43
CA ASP A 266 5.80 -2.55 2.43
C ASP A 266 6.53 -1.34 3.02
N PRO A 267 6.02 -0.65 4.06
CA PRO A 267 6.82 0.35 4.78
C PRO A 267 8.10 -0.23 5.40
N ILE A 268 8.09 -1.48 5.87
CA ILE A 268 9.30 -2.13 6.42
C ILE A 268 10.31 -2.42 5.29
N ILE A 269 9.82 -2.96 4.16
CA ILE A 269 10.64 -3.21 2.97
C ILE A 269 11.24 -1.89 2.45
N PHE A 270 10.43 -0.83 2.39
CA PHE A 270 10.87 0.50 2.00
C PHE A 270 11.95 1.05 2.94
N GLY A 271 11.77 0.89 4.26
CA GLY A 271 12.77 1.26 5.25
C GLY A 271 14.09 0.50 5.09
N HIS A 272 14.05 -0.77 4.70
CA HIS A 272 15.26 -1.50 4.29
C HIS A 272 15.90 -0.89 3.04
N GLY A 273 15.11 -0.45 2.05
CA GLY A 273 15.61 0.28 0.88
C GLY A 273 16.34 1.56 1.25
N VAL A 274 15.72 2.40 2.09
CA VAL A 274 16.30 3.66 2.59
C VAL A 274 17.60 3.41 3.36
N THR A 275 17.57 2.53 4.35
CA THR A 275 18.75 2.26 5.21
C THR A 275 19.86 1.50 4.50
N THR A 276 19.57 0.80 3.40
CA THR A 276 20.59 0.16 2.57
C THR A 276 21.22 1.15 1.60
N TYR A 277 20.43 2.07 1.04
CA TYR A 277 20.97 3.10 0.17
C TYR A 277 21.85 4.11 0.94
N PHE A 278 21.39 4.54 2.13
CA PHE A 278 22.05 5.52 3.00
C PHE A 278 22.76 4.89 4.21
N GLU A 279 23.31 3.68 4.06
CA GLU A 279 23.88 2.90 5.17
C GLU A 279 24.88 3.71 6.00
N ASP A 280 25.84 4.39 5.36
CA ASP A 280 26.85 5.19 6.04
C ASP A 280 26.25 6.31 6.91
N VAL A 281 25.18 6.96 6.44
CA VAL A 281 24.47 8.02 7.19
C VAL A 281 23.78 7.42 8.42
N PHE A 282 23.04 6.33 8.24
CA PHE A 282 22.30 5.68 9.32
C PHE A 282 23.23 5.05 10.36
N THR A 283 24.40 4.57 9.95
CA THR A 283 25.44 4.07 10.87
C THR A 283 26.11 5.21 11.63
N LYS A 284 26.56 6.27 10.93
CA LYS A 284 27.26 7.41 11.56
C LYS A 284 26.37 8.16 12.55
N HIS A 285 25.09 8.34 12.24
CA HIS A 285 24.15 9.15 13.02
C HIS A 285 23.15 8.33 13.85
N ALA A 286 23.42 7.05 14.08
CA ALA A 286 22.49 6.11 14.72
C ALA A 286 21.92 6.62 16.06
N ASP A 287 22.78 7.11 16.95
CA ASP A 287 22.37 7.62 18.27
C ASP A 287 21.50 8.88 18.17
N THR A 288 21.84 9.78 17.24
CA THR A 288 21.07 11.00 16.98
C THR A 288 19.70 10.66 16.42
N PHE A 289 19.64 9.78 15.42
CA PHE A 289 18.38 9.31 14.82
C PHE A 289 17.50 8.59 15.83
N LYS A 290 18.08 7.77 16.72
CA LYS A 290 17.35 7.13 17.81
C LYS A 290 16.74 8.14 18.78
N LYS A 291 17.48 9.19 19.16
CA LYS A 291 16.99 10.26 20.06
C LYS A 291 15.86 11.08 19.43
N LEU A 292 15.97 11.35 18.12
CA LEU A 292 14.96 12.09 17.36
C LEU A 292 13.73 11.23 17.01
N GLY A 293 13.80 9.91 17.18
CA GLY A 293 12.75 9.00 16.75
C GLY A 293 12.58 8.96 15.23
N VAL A 294 13.69 9.04 14.48
CA VAL A 294 13.70 8.88 13.02
C VAL A 294 13.23 7.47 12.65
N ASN A 295 12.30 7.39 11.71
CA ASN A 295 11.74 6.13 11.23
C ASN A 295 11.96 5.99 9.72
N ALA A 296 12.92 5.16 9.32
CA ALA A 296 13.22 4.92 7.90
C ALA A 296 12.03 4.34 7.11
N ASN A 297 11.06 3.71 7.76
CA ASN A 297 9.85 3.21 7.10
C ASN A 297 8.96 4.35 6.57
N ASN A 298 9.13 5.57 7.09
CA ASN A 298 8.48 6.79 6.62
C ASN A 298 9.31 7.49 5.51
N GLY A 299 10.48 6.97 5.16
CA GLY A 299 11.36 7.50 4.11
C GLY A 299 12.33 8.58 4.55
N LEU A 300 13.15 9.06 3.60
CA LEU A 300 14.14 10.11 3.84
C LEU A 300 13.49 11.45 4.25
N GLY A 301 12.24 11.68 3.86
CA GLY A 301 11.47 12.85 4.30
C GLY A 301 11.31 12.92 5.83
N ASP A 302 11.22 11.76 6.50
CA ASP A 302 11.17 11.69 7.97
C ASP A 302 12.48 12.19 8.59
N VAL A 303 13.63 11.77 8.03
CA VAL A 303 14.95 12.27 8.44
C VAL A 303 14.99 13.79 8.33
N TYR A 304 14.66 14.34 7.15
CA TYR A 304 14.67 15.79 6.94
C TYR A 304 13.70 16.56 7.84
N SER A 305 12.57 15.96 8.20
CA SER A 305 11.62 16.57 9.13
C SER A 305 12.17 16.61 10.55
N LYS A 306 12.70 15.49 11.06
CA LYS A 306 13.13 15.35 12.46
C LYS A 306 14.43 16.07 12.76
N ILE A 307 15.35 16.19 11.79
CA ILE A 307 16.61 16.92 12.02
C ILE A 307 16.41 18.43 12.22
N LYS A 308 15.25 19.01 11.86
CA LYS A 308 14.97 20.45 12.05
C LYS A 308 15.07 20.89 13.51
N ASP A 309 14.90 19.96 14.44
CA ASP A 309 14.98 20.19 15.89
C ASP A 309 16.43 20.22 16.42
N LEU A 310 17.43 19.93 15.57
CA LEU A 310 18.85 19.95 15.93
C LEU A 310 19.48 21.34 15.70
N PRO A 311 20.64 21.63 16.34
CA PRO A 311 21.46 22.77 15.97
C PRO A 311 21.88 22.74 14.50
N GLU A 312 21.92 23.91 13.85
CA GLU A 312 22.18 24.05 12.41
C GLU A 312 23.45 23.32 11.92
N ALA A 313 24.52 23.34 12.72
CA ALA A 313 25.76 22.63 12.39
C ALA A 313 25.56 21.10 12.24
N GLN A 314 24.77 20.48 13.13
CA GLN A 314 24.46 19.06 13.06
C GLN A 314 23.51 18.74 11.91
N GLN A 315 22.55 19.64 11.63
CA GLN A 315 21.69 19.51 10.45
C GLN A 315 22.51 19.49 9.15
N ASN A 316 23.45 20.44 9.04
CA ASN A 316 24.28 20.58 7.84
C ASN A 316 25.24 19.40 7.68
N GLU A 317 25.77 18.86 8.78
CA GLU A 317 26.56 17.62 8.74
C GLU A 317 25.74 16.45 8.19
N ILE A 318 24.55 16.20 8.73
CA ILE A 318 23.69 15.08 8.28
C ILE A 318 23.31 15.26 6.79
N LYS A 319 22.96 16.48 6.38
CA LYS A 319 22.64 16.79 4.96
C LYS A 319 23.84 16.55 4.05
N ALA A 320 25.04 16.94 4.47
CA ALA A 320 26.26 16.72 3.70
C ALA A 320 26.60 15.22 3.55
N ASP A 321 26.39 14.42 4.61
CA ASP A 321 26.60 12.97 4.55
C ASP A 321 25.57 12.27 3.64
N ILE A 322 24.32 12.76 3.62
CA ILE A 322 23.29 12.29 2.67
C ILE A 322 23.71 12.61 1.23
N ASP A 323 24.15 13.85 0.96
CA ASP A 323 24.63 14.25 -0.37
C ASP A 323 25.85 13.42 -0.81
N ALA A 324 26.74 13.08 0.12
CA ALA A 324 27.89 12.21 -0.15
C ALA A 324 27.43 10.79 -0.54
N CYS A 325 26.42 10.24 0.13
CA CYS A 325 25.84 8.95 -0.23
C CYS A 325 25.19 8.97 -1.62
N VAL A 326 24.46 10.04 -1.96
CA VAL A 326 23.87 10.21 -3.30
C VAL A 326 24.97 10.25 -4.36
N LYS A 327 26.01 11.06 -4.17
CA LYS A 327 27.15 11.16 -5.11
C LYS A 327 27.93 9.85 -5.25
N ALA A 328 27.98 9.04 -4.20
CA ALA A 328 28.67 7.76 -4.21
C ALA A 328 27.81 6.61 -4.78
N GLY A 329 26.48 6.76 -4.85
CA GLY A 329 25.53 5.76 -5.36
C GLY A 329 25.20 5.89 -6.85
N PRO A 330 24.30 5.05 -7.38
CA PRO A 330 23.60 5.34 -8.63
C PRO A 330 22.63 6.52 -8.46
N ASP A 331 22.31 7.22 -9.53
CA ASP A 331 21.24 8.20 -9.49
C ASP A 331 19.89 7.52 -9.15
N LEU A 332 19.07 8.20 -8.33
CA LEU A 332 17.74 7.71 -7.97
C LEU A 332 16.70 8.28 -8.94
N ALA A 333 15.65 7.50 -9.21
CA ALA A 333 14.46 8.05 -9.83
C ALA A 333 13.86 9.16 -8.96
N MET A 334 13.33 10.20 -9.60
CA MET A 334 12.78 11.39 -8.97
C MET A 334 11.27 11.41 -9.05
N VAL A 335 10.64 11.84 -7.96
CA VAL A 335 9.23 12.20 -7.91
C VAL A 335 9.07 13.65 -8.39
N ASP A 336 9.97 14.53 -7.94
CA ASP A 336 10.04 15.95 -8.33
C ASP A 336 11.52 16.37 -8.32
N SER A 337 12.14 16.45 -9.51
CA SER A 337 13.56 16.78 -9.67
C SER A 337 13.87 18.22 -9.26
N ASP A 338 12.95 19.17 -9.49
CA ASP A 338 13.15 20.59 -9.18
C ASP A 338 13.23 20.82 -7.66
N LYS A 339 12.55 19.98 -6.88
CA LYS A 339 12.57 20.00 -5.41
C LYS A 339 13.52 18.99 -4.79
N GLY A 340 14.24 18.21 -5.59
CA GLY A 340 15.13 17.16 -5.09
C GLY A 340 14.40 15.98 -4.42
N ILE A 341 13.11 15.78 -4.69
CA ILE A 341 12.31 14.70 -4.10
C ILE A 341 12.57 13.40 -4.87
N THR A 342 13.33 12.51 -4.26
CA THR A 342 13.68 11.19 -4.80
C THR A 342 12.61 10.15 -4.51
N ASN A 343 12.67 9.01 -5.20
CA ASN A 343 11.86 7.82 -4.94
C ASN A 343 11.96 7.27 -3.49
N LEU A 344 13.04 7.60 -2.75
CA LEU A 344 13.22 7.18 -1.35
C LEU A 344 12.74 8.23 -0.33
N HIS A 345 12.13 9.33 -0.77
CA HIS A 345 11.65 10.38 0.13
C HIS A 345 10.42 9.98 0.94
N VAL A 346 9.37 9.48 0.27
CA VAL A 346 8.11 9.09 0.90
C VAL A 346 7.62 7.77 0.30
N PRO A 347 7.28 6.76 1.13
CA PRO A 347 6.92 5.41 0.66
C PRO A 347 5.65 5.35 -0.21
N SER A 348 4.81 6.40 -0.16
CA SER A 348 3.56 6.47 -0.91
C SER A 348 3.66 7.17 -2.27
N ASP A 349 4.80 7.78 -2.60
CA ASP A 349 4.92 8.60 -3.81
C ASP A 349 5.02 7.73 -5.08
N ILE A 350 5.74 6.62 -5.02
CA ILE A 350 5.91 5.67 -6.14
C ILE A 350 5.19 4.37 -5.81
N ILE A 351 3.98 4.23 -6.35
CA ILE A 351 3.11 3.07 -6.14
C ILE A 351 3.24 2.12 -7.34
N ILE A 352 3.59 0.86 -7.11
CA ILE A 352 3.99 -0.10 -8.16
C ILE A 352 2.99 -0.24 -9.32
N ASP A 353 1.69 -0.33 -9.02
CA ASP A 353 0.63 -0.55 -10.02
C ASP A 353 0.40 0.66 -10.95
N ALA A 354 0.77 1.87 -10.51
CA ALA A 354 0.75 3.07 -11.34
C ALA A 354 2.12 3.35 -11.98
N SER A 355 3.19 3.27 -11.18
CA SER A 355 4.53 3.71 -11.57
C SER A 355 5.17 2.86 -12.65
N LEU A 356 5.06 1.53 -12.58
CA LEU A 356 5.64 0.66 -13.61
C LEU A 356 4.86 0.75 -14.93
N ALA A 357 3.52 0.85 -14.87
CA ALA A 357 2.71 1.10 -16.06
C ALA A 357 3.07 2.45 -16.72
N ALA A 358 3.30 3.50 -15.92
CA ALA A 358 3.74 4.81 -16.42
C ALA A 358 5.16 4.77 -17.03
N ALA A 359 6.10 4.07 -16.39
CA ALA A 359 7.45 3.89 -16.90
C ALA A 359 7.43 3.09 -18.21
N ILE A 360 6.73 1.96 -18.27
CA ILE A 360 6.61 1.13 -19.48
C ILE A 360 6.01 1.92 -20.65
N ARG A 361 4.98 2.74 -20.39
CA ARG A 361 4.39 3.64 -21.38
C ARG A 361 5.40 4.68 -21.87
N THR A 362 6.28 5.17 -21.00
CA THR A 362 7.27 6.21 -21.28
C THR A 362 8.61 5.58 -21.66
N SER A 363 8.60 4.66 -22.63
CA SER A 363 9.83 4.03 -23.18
C SER A 363 10.63 3.19 -22.17
N GLY A 364 10.02 2.79 -21.04
CA GLY A 364 10.71 2.14 -19.93
C GLY A 364 11.48 3.10 -19.02
N LYS A 365 11.25 4.42 -19.12
CA LYS A 365 12.08 5.43 -18.47
C LYS A 365 11.41 6.07 -17.25
N MET A 366 12.23 6.61 -16.37
CA MET A 366 11.83 7.46 -15.24
C MET A 366 12.64 8.76 -15.23
N TRP A 367 12.19 9.75 -14.47
CA TRP A 367 12.85 11.04 -14.37
C TRP A 367 14.06 10.97 -13.42
N GLY A 368 15.21 11.47 -13.88
CA GLY A 368 16.44 11.58 -13.10
C GLY A 368 16.62 12.96 -12.44
N PRO A 369 17.72 13.16 -11.69
CA PRO A 369 18.01 14.41 -10.99
C PRO A 369 18.26 15.59 -11.93
N ASP A 370 18.59 15.34 -13.20
CA ASP A 370 18.77 16.36 -14.23
C ASP A 370 17.46 16.80 -14.90
N GLY A 371 16.32 16.29 -14.43
CA GLY A 371 15.00 16.57 -14.99
C GLY A 371 14.80 15.96 -16.37
N LYS A 372 15.44 14.82 -16.68
CA LYS A 372 15.27 14.08 -17.94
C LYS A 372 14.93 12.62 -17.72
N GLU A 373 14.44 11.98 -18.78
CA GLU A 373 14.08 10.56 -18.80
C GLU A 373 15.32 9.67 -19.00
N HIS A 374 15.49 8.67 -18.14
CA HIS A 374 16.59 7.69 -18.20
C HIS A 374 16.06 6.27 -18.02
N ASP A 375 16.82 5.30 -18.51
CA ASP A 375 16.56 3.88 -18.21
C ASP A 375 16.73 3.63 -16.71
N THR A 376 16.02 2.63 -16.18
CA THR A 376 15.98 2.35 -14.74
C THR A 376 16.11 0.86 -14.42
N LEU A 377 16.82 0.54 -13.34
CA LEU A 377 16.73 -0.74 -12.67
C LEU A 377 15.65 -0.64 -11.59
N ALA A 378 14.46 -1.14 -11.92
CA ALA A 378 13.28 -1.06 -11.07
C ALA A 378 13.23 -2.23 -10.09
N MET A 379 13.58 -1.98 -8.83
CA MET A 379 13.47 -2.95 -7.75
C MET A 379 12.00 -3.23 -7.40
N VAL A 380 11.62 -4.49 -7.56
CA VAL A 380 10.40 -5.11 -7.06
C VAL A 380 10.84 -6.31 -6.22
N PRO A 381 11.09 -6.13 -4.91
CA PRO A 381 11.82 -7.12 -4.12
C PRO A 381 11.20 -8.51 -4.13
N ASP A 382 9.89 -8.60 -3.92
CA ASP A 382 9.17 -9.87 -3.97
C ASP A 382 8.89 -10.31 -5.41
N SER A 383 9.14 -11.58 -5.70
CA SER A 383 9.08 -12.11 -7.06
C SER A 383 7.68 -12.55 -7.51
N SER A 384 6.69 -12.63 -6.61
CA SER A 384 5.33 -13.10 -6.91
C SER A 384 4.69 -12.38 -8.11
N TYR A 385 4.93 -11.07 -8.21
CA TYR A 385 4.35 -10.21 -9.26
C TYR A 385 5.42 -9.47 -10.09
N ALA A 386 6.71 -9.71 -9.86
CA ALA A 386 7.77 -9.00 -10.58
C ALA A 386 7.84 -9.40 -12.07
N GLY A 387 7.66 -10.69 -12.35
CA GLY A 387 7.84 -11.27 -13.68
C GLY A 387 6.90 -10.71 -14.75
N ILE A 388 5.67 -10.29 -14.39
CA ILE A 388 4.72 -9.73 -15.36
C ILE A 388 5.20 -8.38 -15.93
N TYR A 389 5.90 -7.58 -15.12
CA TYR A 389 6.45 -6.30 -15.56
C TYR A 389 7.69 -6.51 -16.42
N GLN A 390 8.56 -7.45 -16.05
CA GLN A 390 9.71 -7.83 -16.88
C GLN A 390 9.25 -8.32 -18.25
N ALA A 391 8.22 -9.18 -18.30
CA ALA A 391 7.67 -9.68 -19.56
C ALA A 391 7.12 -8.55 -20.46
N ALA A 392 6.50 -7.52 -19.88
CA ALA A 392 6.04 -6.35 -20.64
C ALA A 392 7.21 -5.49 -21.15
N ILE A 393 8.27 -5.33 -20.35
CA ILE A 393 9.51 -4.64 -20.74
C ILE A 393 10.19 -5.38 -21.89
N ASP A 394 10.39 -6.69 -21.76
CA ASP A 394 11.02 -7.54 -22.78
C ASP A 394 10.19 -7.52 -24.08
N PHE A 395 8.88 -7.64 -23.98
CA PHE A 395 7.98 -7.54 -25.14
C PHE A 395 8.14 -6.21 -25.87
N CYS A 396 8.12 -5.09 -25.15
CA CYS A 396 8.28 -3.77 -25.77
C CYS A 396 9.70 -3.55 -26.32
N ARG A 397 10.73 -4.10 -25.67
CA ARG A 397 12.11 -4.08 -26.17
C ARG A 397 12.21 -4.80 -27.51
N ASP A 398 11.57 -5.97 -27.64
CA ASP A 398 11.64 -6.79 -28.85
C ASP A 398 10.74 -6.30 -29.99
N ASN A 399 9.54 -5.81 -29.66
CA ASN A 399 8.45 -5.53 -30.61
C ASN A 399 8.16 -4.03 -30.81
N GLY A 400 8.78 -3.15 -30.02
CA GLY A 400 8.43 -1.73 -29.95
C GLY A 400 7.24 -1.46 -29.02
N GLU A 401 6.84 -0.19 -28.92
CA GLU A 401 5.74 0.21 -28.07
C GLU A 401 4.37 -0.34 -28.52
N PHE A 402 3.42 -0.46 -27.59
CA PHE A 402 2.04 -0.77 -27.94
C PHE A 402 1.41 0.34 -28.80
N ASP A 403 0.61 -0.04 -29.80
CA ASP A 403 -0.14 0.88 -30.65
C ASP A 403 -1.62 0.95 -30.22
N PRO A 404 -2.09 2.08 -29.63
CA PRO A 404 -3.47 2.23 -29.18
C PRO A 404 -4.52 2.10 -30.29
N THR A 405 -4.14 2.36 -31.56
CA THR A 405 -5.06 2.35 -32.72
C THR A 405 -5.45 0.92 -33.12
N THR A 406 -4.54 -0.04 -32.93
CA THR A 406 -4.70 -1.43 -33.38
C THR A 406 -4.75 -2.45 -32.24
N MET A 407 -4.13 -2.17 -31.07
CA MET A 407 -4.06 -3.14 -29.98
C MET A 407 -5.45 -3.61 -29.52
N GLY A 408 -5.53 -4.85 -29.05
CA GLY A 408 -6.72 -5.44 -28.46
C GLY A 408 -7.12 -4.81 -27.12
N THR A 409 -7.79 -5.59 -26.29
CA THR A 409 -8.15 -5.23 -24.91
C THR A 409 -7.93 -6.44 -24.01
N VAL A 410 -7.48 -6.21 -22.78
CA VAL A 410 -7.34 -7.24 -21.75
C VAL A 410 -8.23 -6.83 -20.56
N PRO A 411 -9.48 -7.34 -20.48
CA PRO A 411 -10.32 -7.22 -19.30
C PRO A 411 -9.74 -7.97 -18.10
N ASN A 412 -10.28 -7.73 -16.91
CA ASN A 412 -9.88 -8.41 -15.69
C ASN A 412 -11.10 -8.86 -14.87
N VAL A 413 -11.19 -10.15 -14.60
CA VAL A 413 -12.05 -10.75 -13.58
C VAL A 413 -11.21 -11.04 -12.35
N GLY A 414 -11.36 -10.24 -11.30
CA GLY A 414 -10.46 -10.24 -10.14
C GLY A 414 -11.11 -10.80 -8.87
N LEU A 415 -10.45 -11.76 -8.24
CA LEU A 415 -10.77 -12.25 -6.90
C LEU A 415 -10.44 -11.16 -5.87
N MET A 416 -11.45 -10.69 -5.12
CA MET A 416 -11.22 -9.65 -4.09
C MET A 416 -12.24 -9.66 -2.95
N ALA A 417 -13.34 -10.40 -3.09
CA ALA A 417 -14.42 -10.41 -2.11
C ALA A 417 -13.90 -10.84 -0.73
N LYS A 418 -14.46 -10.25 0.33
CA LYS A 418 -14.13 -10.58 1.74
C LYS A 418 -12.64 -10.43 2.07
N LYS A 419 -11.95 -9.47 1.43
CA LYS A 419 -10.52 -9.18 1.64
C LYS A 419 -9.62 -10.37 1.29
N ALA A 420 -9.89 -11.00 0.16
CA ALA A 420 -9.11 -12.14 -0.34
C ALA A 420 -7.59 -11.83 -0.37
N GLU A 421 -6.79 -12.85 -0.06
CA GLU A 421 -5.34 -12.86 -0.23
C GLU A 421 -4.63 -11.78 0.61
N GLU A 422 -3.68 -11.03 0.04
CA GLU A 422 -2.88 -10.03 0.74
C GLU A 422 -3.69 -8.84 1.28
N TYR A 423 -4.83 -8.52 0.66
CA TYR A 423 -5.70 -7.43 1.12
C TYR A 423 -6.26 -7.71 2.52
N GLY A 424 -6.35 -8.98 2.92
CA GLY A 424 -6.77 -9.42 4.24
C GLY A 424 -5.62 -9.63 5.23
N SER A 425 -4.37 -9.49 4.83
CA SER A 425 -3.21 -9.98 5.61
C SER A 425 -2.71 -9.00 6.69
N HIS A 426 -3.16 -7.75 6.68
CA HIS A 426 -2.50 -6.68 7.45
C HIS A 426 -2.45 -6.95 8.95
N ASP A 427 -3.50 -7.54 9.52
CA ASP A 427 -3.58 -7.90 10.94
C ASP A 427 -2.94 -9.26 11.28
N LYS A 428 -2.36 -9.90 10.26
CA LYS A 428 -1.63 -11.17 10.29
C LYS A 428 -0.22 -11.02 9.71
N THR A 429 0.29 -9.80 9.65
CA THR A 429 1.64 -9.48 9.18
C THR A 429 2.46 -8.97 10.36
N PHE A 430 3.63 -9.56 10.60
CA PHE A 430 4.46 -9.27 11.77
C PHE A 430 5.93 -9.15 11.39
N LYS A 431 6.60 -8.15 11.97
CA LYS A 431 8.06 -8.10 11.98
C LYS A 431 8.56 -8.98 13.13
N ALA A 432 9.35 -9.99 12.83
CA ALA A 432 9.94 -10.86 13.82
C ALA A 432 10.90 -10.07 14.73
N THR A 433 10.80 -10.32 16.04
CA THR A 433 11.55 -9.59 17.07
C THR A 433 12.87 -10.26 17.46
N GLY A 434 13.21 -11.38 16.84
CA GLY A 434 14.35 -12.20 17.20
C GLY A 434 14.33 -13.54 16.48
N LYS A 435 15.36 -14.35 16.74
CA LYS A 435 15.48 -15.70 16.20
C LYS A 435 14.46 -16.66 16.85
N GLY A 436 13.72 -17.39 16.02
CA GLY A 436 12.73 -18.36 16.47
C GLY A 436 11.89 -18.87 15.29
N THR A 437 10.66 -19.25 15.57
CA THR A 437 9.70 -19.75 14.57
C THR A 437 8.37 -19.03 14.76
N ILE A 438 7.75 -18.56 13.68
CA ILE A 438 6.35 -18.12 13.71
C ILE A 438 5.47 -19.25 13.22
N ARG A 439 4.45 -19.60 14.02
CA ARG A 439 3.50 -20.68 13.76
C ARG A 439 2.10 -20.13 13.57
N LEU A 440 1.40 -20.62 12.56
CA LEU A 440 -0.04 -20.50 12.39
C LEU A 440 -0.68 -21.82 12.81
N LEU A 441 -1.51 -21.77 13.84
CA LEU A 441 -2.26 -22.91 14.37
C LEU A 441 -3.71 -22.89 13.85
N ASP A 442 -4.29 -24.06 13.64
CA ASP A 442 -5.70 -24.25 13.28
C ASP A 442 -6.67 -24.12 14.47
N GLY A 443 -7.96 -24.30 14.22
CA GLY A 443 -9.01 -24.25 15.24
C GLY A 443 -8.92 -25.36 16.30
N ALA A 444 -8.18 -26.44 16.04
CA ALA A 444 -7.91 -27.52 16.98
C ALA A 444 -6.58 -27.33 17.74
N GLY A 445 -5.85 -26.25 17.47
CA GLY A 445 -4.55 -25.95 18.07
C GLY A 445 -3.37 -26.72 17.47
N GLN A 446 -3.56 -27.38 16.33
CA GLN A 446 -2.49 -28.04 15.58
C GLN A 446 -1.76 -27.04 14.67
N VAL A 447 -0.47 -27.26 14.41
CA VAL A 447 0.31 -26.40 13.51
C VAL A 447 -0.15 -26.61 12.07
N LEU A 448 -0.66 -25.56 11.42
CA LEU A 448 -0.90 -25.52 9.98
C LEU A 448 0.40 -25.21 9.23
N HIS A 449 1.02 -24.10 9.61
CA HIS A 449 2.26 -23.61 8.99
C HIS A 449 3.24 -23.17 10.06
N GLU A 450 4.51 -23.45 9.83
CA GLU A 450 5.60 -22.92 10.63
C GLU A 450 6.76 -22.46 9.74
N LEU A 451 7.32 -21.31 10.08
CA LEU A 451 8.39 -20.65 9.35
C LEU A 451 9.43 -20.14 10.34
N ASP A 452 10.68 -20.56 10.15
CA ASP A 452 11.81 -20.05 10.92
C ASP A 452 12.07 -18.59 10.55
N VAL A 453 12.27 -17.74 11.55
CA VAL A 453 12.45 -16.30 11.38
C VAL A 453 13.66 -15.82 12.17
N GLU A 454 14.28 -14.76 11.67
CA GLU A 454 15.29 -13.98 12.38
C GLU A 454 14.78 -12.56 12.68
N GLU A 455 15.54 -11.79 13.48
CA GLU A 455 15.16 -10.41 13.78
C GLU A 455 15.02 -9.58 12.49
N GLY A 456 13.89 -8.92 12.34
CA GLY A 456 13.59 -8.07 11.19
C GLY A 456 12.89 -8.78 10.03
N ASP A 457 12.86 -10.12 10.00
CA ASP A 457 12.09 -10.87 9.00
C ASP A 457 10.61 -10.46 9.05
N ILE A 458 9.96 -10.44 7.89
CA ILE A 458 8.55 -10.08 7.77
C ILE A 458 7.76 -11.36 7.54
N PHE A 459 6.98 -11.79 8.51
CA PHE A 459 6.03 -12.89 8.36
C PHE A 459 4.68 -12.34 7.90
N ARG A 460 3.96 -13.11 7.08
CA ARG A 460 2.59 -12.81 6.65
C ARG A 460 1.78 -14.09 6.53
N ALA A 461 0.51 -14.03 6.98
CA ALA A 461 -0.49 -15.03 6.64
C ALA A 461 -1.67 -14.41 5.86
N CYS A 462 -2.15 -15.13 4.85
CA CYS A 462 -3.25 -14.76 3.97
C CYS A 462 -4.41 -15.74 4.11
N THR A 463 -5.61 -15.31 3.72
CA THR A 463 -6.79 -16.17 3.72
C THR A 463 -7.70 -15.79 2.57
N VAL A 464 -8.22 -16.81 1.87
CA VAL A 464 -9.24 -16.66 0.84
C VAL A 464 -10.43 -17.52 1.21
N LYS A 465 -11.62 -16.92 1.18
CA LYS A 465 -12.86 -17.63 1.47
C LYS A 465 -13.32 -18.44 0.26
N ASP A 466 -13.71 -19.69 0.46
CA ASP A 466 -14.22 -20.56 -0.62
C ASP A 466 -15.37 -19.90 -1.41
N ILE A 467 -16.31 -19.27 -0.71
CA ILE A 467 -17.43 -18.58 -1.35
C ILE A 467 -16.97 -17.45 -2.29
N ALA A 468 -15.86 -16.77 -1.98
CA ALA A 468 -15.30 -15.74 -2.84
C ALA A 468 -14.68 -16.35 -4.11
N ILE A 469 -14.04 -17.52 -4.00
CA ILE A 469 -13.48 -18.27 -5.13
C ILE A 469 -14.59 -18.76 -6.05
N LYS A 470 -15.64 -19.37 -5.49
CA LYS A 470 -16.80 -19.87 -6.26
C LYS A 470 -17.49 -18.76 -7.04
N ASP A 471 -17.67 -17.59 -6.42
CA ASP A 471 -18.22 -16.42 -7.10
C ASP A 471 -17.28 -15.90 -8.20
N TRP A 472 -15.97 -15.89 -7.94
CA TRP A 472 -14.96 -15.44 -8.91
C TRP A 472 -14.92 -16.31 -10.16
N VAL A 473 -15.00 -17.64 -10.02
CA VAL A 473 -15.03 -18.58 -11.16
C VAL A 473 -16.35 -18.48 -11.95
N LYS A 474 -17.44 -18.12 -11.27
CA LYS A 474 -18.75 -17.94 -11.90
C LYS A 474 -18.82 -16.66 -12.74
N LEU A 475 -18.18 -15.59 -12.30
CA LEU A 475 -18.12 -14.29 -12.97
C LEU A 475 -17.26 -14.34 -14.23
#